data_AF-A0A967WNT9-F1
#
_entry.id   AF-A0A967WNT9-F1
#
_cell.length_a   1.000
_cell.length_b   1.000
_cell.length_c   1.000
_cell.angle_alpha   90.00
_cell.angle_beta   90.00
_cell.angle_gamma   90.00
#
_symmetry.space_group_name_H-M   'P 1'
#
loop_
_entity.id
_entity.type
_entity.pdbx_description
1 polymer ?
#
loop_
_entity_poly.entity_id
_entity_poly.type
_entity_poly.pdbx_seq_one_letter_code
_entity_poly.pdbx_strand_id
1 'polypeptide(L)'
;MDGYQWSYLAAAIALGAAALLKTGTYLLLRYFVDDYLIVGGAPFPLPLVAMAFVGVALFEGGFTYVSGRLAARTAEGIALRLRRYLFDHLQRLPFGYYNEAQTGELISRSTSDVDALRRFFSDQAIGVGRITLLFAVNLGALIVLHARLALLSVSV
;
A
#
# COMPACT_ATOMS: atom_id res chain seq x y z
N MET A 1 -21.57 -7.27 0.73
CA MET A 1 -20.21 -7.11 1.31
C MET A 1 -19.93 -5.62 1.45
N ASP A 2 -20.93 -4.88 1.94
CA ASP A 2 -21.10 -3.51 1.50
C ASP A 2 -20.63 -2.57 2.60
N GLY A 3 -19.81 -1.60 2.22
CA GLY A 3 -19.26 -0.58 3.11
C GLY A 3 -17.72 -0.48 3.12
N TYR A 4 -16.99 -1.59 2.96
CA TYR A 4 -15.52 -1.56 3.02
C TYR A 4 -14.82 -1.30 1.68
N GLN A 5 -15.54 -1.48 0.57
CA GLN A 5 -15.00 -1.29 -0.77
C GLN A 5 -14.53 0.15 -0.98
N TRP A 6 -15.30 1.13 -0.46
CA TRP A 6 -14.96 2.55 -0.55
C TRP A 6 -13.74 2.93 0.29
N SER A 7 -13.60 2.38 1.50
CA SER A 7 -12.40 2.62 2.31
C SER A 7 -11.16 2.00 1.69
N TYR A 8 -11.30 0.84 1.05
CA TYR A 8 -10.21 0.17 0.35
C TYR A 8 -9.79 0.90 -0.93
N LEU A 9 -10.76 1.41 -1.70
CA LEU A 9 -10.51 2.27 -2.85
C LEU A 9 -9.80 3.56 -2.44
N ALA A 10 -10.26 4.21 -1.36
CA ALA A 10 -9.59 5.40 -0.82
C ALA A 10 -8.14 5.09 -0.38
N ALA A 11 -7.89 3.91 0.18
CA ALA A 11 -6.54 3.46 0.49
C ALA A 11 -5.68 3.34 -0.79
N ALA A 12 -6.20 2.71 -1.84
CA ALA A 12 -5.51 2.56 -3.12
C ALA A 12 -5.21 3.91 -3.81
N ILE A 13 -6.13 4.88 -3.73
CA ILE A 13 -5.92 6.23 -4.27
C ILE A 13 -4.84 6.96 -3.48
N ALA A 14 -4.89 6.92 -2.14
CA ALA A 14 -3.86 7.51 -1.29
C ALA A 14 -2.48 6.89 -1.58
N LEU A 15 -2.43 5.59 -1.81
CA LEU A 15 -1.20 4.89 -2.19
C LEU A 15 -0.65 5.35 -3.54
N GLY A 16 -1.51 5.55 -4.54
CA GLY A 16 -1.13 6.11 -5.83
C GLY A 16 -0.57 7.53 -5.71
N ALA A 17 -1.19 8.38 -4.88
CA ALA A 17 -0.67 9.72 -4.59
C ALA A 17 0.71 9.66 -3.91
N ALA A 18 0.91 8.75 -2.95
CA ALA A 18 2.21 8.53 -2.32
C ALA A 18 3.28 8.09 -3.35
N ALA A 19 2.93 7.20 -4.28
CA ALA A 19 3.83 6.75 -5.34
C ALA A 19 4.29 7.92 -6.25
N LEU A 20 3.38 8.82 -6.62
CA LEU A 20 3.70 10.02 -7.40
C LEU A 20 4.64 10.96 -6.65
N LEU A 21 4.37 11.20 -5.36
CA LEU A 21 5.22 12.04 -4.52
C LEU A 21 6.61 11.44 -4.35
N LYS A 22 6.70 10.12 -4.18
CA LYS A 22 7.99 9.42 -4.12
C LYS A 22 8.82 9.62 -5.39
N THR A 23 8.18 9.55 -6.56
CA THR A 23 8.84 9.88 -7.83
C THR A 23 9.22 11.36 -7.91
N GLY A 24 8.41 12.25 -7.34
CA GLY A 24 8.74 13.67 -7.15
C GLY A 24 10.04 13.87 -6.36
N THR A 25 10.30 13.07 -5.33
CA THR A 25 11.57 13.11 -4.59
C THR A 25 12.77 12.78 -5.48
N TYR A 26 12.65 11.80 -6.39
CA TYR A 26 13.72 11.49 -7.35
C TYR A 26 13.95 12.62 -8.36
N LEU A 27 12.87 13.28 -8.82
CA LEU A 27 12.98 14.43 -9.72
C LEU A 27 13.59 15.67 -9.03
N LEU A 28 13.24 15.91 -7.75
CA LEU A 28 13.88 16.94 -6.94
C LEU A 28 15.37 16.68 -6.73
N LEU A 29 15.75 15.41 -6.52
CA LEU A 29 17.16 15.02 -6.41
C LEU A 29 17.90 15.28 -7.71
N ARG A 30 17.29 14.96 -8.85
CA ARG A 30 17.85 15.28 -10.16
C ARG A 30 18.05 16.80 -10.33
N TYR A 31 17.03 17.60 -10.08
CA TYR A 31 17.11 19.07 -10.17
C TYR A 31 18.22 19.63 -9.27
N PHE A 32 18.32 19.13 -8.04
CA PHE A 32 19.37 19.54 -7.11
C PHE A 32 20.78 19.22 -7.64
N VAL A 33 20.98 18.04 -8.23
CA VAL A 33 22.29 17.66 -8.77
C VAL A 33 22.60 18.43 -10.05
N ASP A 34 21.68 18.43 -11.02
CA ASP A 34 21.92 18.99 -12.36
C ASP A 34 22.01 20.52 -12.33
N ASP A 35 21.05 21.20 -11.71
CA ASP A 35 20.95 22.67 -11.77
C ASP A 35 21.74 23.38 -10.66
N TYR A 36 21.81 22.78 -9.47
CA TYR A 36 22.48 23.41 -8.32
C TYR A 36 23.97 23.06 -8.23
N LEU A 37 24.32 21.78 -8.33
CA LEU A 37 25.72 21.33 -8.17
C LEU A 37 26.56 21.48 -9.44
N ILE A 38 26.01 21.17 -10.62
CA ILE A 38 26.78 21.16 -11.87
C ILE A 38 26.80 22.52 -12.54
N VAL A 39 25.62 23.14 -12.76
CA VAL A 39 25.52 24.42 -13.51
C VAL A 39 25.85 25.63 -12.61
N GLY A 40 25.58 25.55 -11.31
CA GLY A 40 25.90 26.60 -10.34
C GLY A 40 25.06 27.90 -10.46
N GLY A 41 23.99 27.87 -11.27
CA GLY A 41 23.13 29.02 -11.60
C GLY A 41 21.65 28.80 -11.29
N ALA A 42 21.34 27.94 -10.31
CA ALA A 42 19.96 27.57 -10.02
C ALA A 42 19.08 28.80 -9.69
N PRO A 43 17.89 28.94 -10.30
CA PRO A 43 17.00 30.08 -10.07
C PRO A 43 16.38 30.11 -8.67
N PHE A 44 16.43 28.99 -7.93
CA PHE A 44 15.83 28.85 -6.61
C PHE A 44 16.89 28.74 -5.50
N PRO A 45 16.68 29.40 -4.34
CA PRO A 45 17.62 29.35 -3.22
C PRO A 45 17.61 27.98 -2.52
N LEU A 46 18.77 27.54 -2.00
CA LEU A 46 18.94 26.25 -1.31
C LEU A 46 17.87 25.94 -0.24
N PRO A 47 17.53 26.90 0.66
CA PRO A 47 16.55 26.61 1.70
C PRO A 47 15.17 26.27 1.12
N LEU A 48 14.81 26.83 -0.04
CA LEU A 48 13.54 26.53 -0.68
C LEU A 48 13.51 25.09 -1.24
N VAL A 49 14.61 24.65 -1.86
CA VAL A 49 14.74 23.28 -2.36
C VAL A 49 14.73 22.29 -1.19
N ALA A 50 15.44 22.59 -0.10
CA ALA A 50 15.41 21.78 1.12
C ALA A 50 14.00 21.70 1.73
N MET A 51 13.27 22.82 1.80
CA MET A 51 11.88 22.83 2.23
C MET A 51 10.97 22.02 1.30
N ALA A 52 11.21 22.05 -0.01
CA ALA A 52 10.46 21.22 -0.97
C ALA A 52 10.68 19.72 -0.72
N PHE A 53 11.92 19.29 -0.44
CA PHE A 53 12.21 17.90 -0.04
C PHE A 53 11.43 17.48 1.21
N VAL A 54 11.48 18.31 2.26
CA VAL A 54 10.75 18.04 3.50
C VAL A 54 9.25 18.00 3.23
N GLY A 55 8.72 18.93 2.44
CA GLY A 55 7.31 18.97 2.05
C GLY A 55 6.87 17.69 1.34
N VAL A 56 7.58 17.30 0.28
CA VAL A 56 7.26 16.07 -0.47
C VAL A 56 7.33 14.84 0.42
N ALA A 57 8.37 14.71 1.26
CA ALA A 57 8.52 13.58 2.18
C ALA A 57 7.39 13.53 3.22
N LEU A 58 6.95 14.68 3.75
CA LEU A 58 5.83 14.75 4.69
C LEU A 58 4.51 14.32 4.03
N PHE A 59 4.24 14.80 2.82
CA PHE A 59 3.04 14.39 2.08
C PHE A 59 3.09 12.91 1.71
N GLU A 60 4.24 12.41 1.21
CA GLU A 60 4.42 10.98 0.88
C GLU A 60 4.15 10.10 2.12
N GLY A 61 4.73 10.46 3.27
CA GLY A 61 4.51 9.78 4.53
C GLY A 61 3.05 9.84 4.98
N GLY A 62 2.41 11.00 4.87
CA GLY A 62 1.00 11.20 5.19
C GLY A 62 0.07 10.31 4.37
N PHE A 63 0.23 10.29 3.04
CA PHE A 63 -0.56 9.44 2.16
C PHE A 63 -0.30 7.95 2.39
N THR A 64 0.96 7.56 2.61
CA THR A 64 1.33 6.18 2.96
C THR A 64 0.65 5.74 4.25
N TYR A 65 0.66 6.61 5.28
CA TYR A 65 0.00 6.35 6.55
C TYR A 65 -1.52 6.22 6.41
N VAL A 66 -2.17 7.12 5.68
CA VAL A 66 -3.61 7.09 5.44
C VAL A 66 -4.00 5.81 4.71
N SER A 67 -3.24 5.42 3.67
CA SER A 67 -3.45 4.17 2.95
C SER A 67 -3.38 2.97 3.90
N GLY A 68 -2.30 2.83 4.67
CA GLY A 68 -2.13 1.73 5.62
C GLY A 68 -3.22 1.69 6.69
N ARG A 69 -3.63 2.84 7.23
CA ARG A 69 -4.69 2.93 8.25
C ARG A 69 -6.05 2.49 7.69
N LEU A 70 -6.39 2.89 6.46
CA LEU A 70 -7.64 2.49 5.81
C LEU A 70 -7.65 1.00 5.45
N ALA A 71 -6.51 0.46 5.02
CA ALA A 71 -6.29 -0.97 4.79
C ALA A 71 -6.56 -1.78 6.06
N ALA A 72 -5.89 -1.41 7.15
CA ALA A 72 -5.97 -2.10 8.43
C ALA A 72 -7.40 -2.07 8.97
N ARG A 73 -8.06 -0.91 8.95
CA ARG A 73 -9.47 -0.77 9.37
C ARG A 73 -10.40 -1.68 8.57
N THR A 74 -10.16 -1.78 7.26
CA THR A 74 -10.95 -2.64 6.37
C THR A 74 -10.72 -4.11 6.70
N ALA A 75 -9.45 -4.53 6.82
CA ALA A 75 -9.06 -5.91 7.12
C ALA A 75 -9.59 -6.37 8.49
N GLU A 76 -9.42 -5.56 9.54
CA GLU A 76 -9.95 -5.85 10.88
C GLU A 76 -11.48 -5.95 10.87
N GLY A 77 -12.15 -5.06 10.15
CA GLY A 77 -13.61 -5.07 10.02
C GLY A 77 -14.14 -6.34 9.32
N ILE A 78 -13.46 -6.79 8.26
CA ILE A 78 -13.78 -8.04 7.57
C ILE A 78 -13.53 -9.24 8.49
N ALA A 79 -12.36 -9.29 9.14
CA ALA A 79 -11.98 -10.37 10.04
C ALA A 79 -12.97 -10.50 11.23
N LEU A 80 -13.39 -9.37 11.80
CA LEU A 80 -14.37 -9.36 12.90
C LEU A 80 -15.72 -9.93 12.47
N ARG A 81 -16.22 -9.56 11.28
CA ARG A 81 -17.49 -10.11 10.76
C ARG A 81 -17.37 -11.61 10.50
N LEU A 82 -16.26 -12.04 9.89
CA LEU A 82 -16.04 -13.45 9.61
C LEU A 82 -15.95 -14.26 10.90
N ARG A 83 -15.23 -13.77 11.91
CA ARG A 83 -15.14 -14.43 13.23
C ARG A 83 -16.50 -14.54 13.90
N ARG A 84 -17.33 -13.49 13.85
CA ARG A 84 -18.70 -13.52 14.40
C ARG A 84 -19.59 -14.52 13.66
N TYR A 85 -19.50 -14.54 12.33
CA TYR A 85 -20.26 -15.47 11.50
C TYR A 85 -19.88 -16.93 11.81
N LEU A 86 -18.58 -17.24 11.84
CA LEU A 86 -18.10 -18.59 12.15
C LEU A 86 -18.53 -19.01 13.56
N PHE A 87 -18.43 -18.10 14.53
CA PHE A 87 -18.86 -18.38 15.90
C PHE A 87 -20.36 -18.69 16.00
N ASP A 88 -21.21 -17.85 15.42
CA ASP A 88 -22.67 -18.07 15.41
C ASP A 88 -23.06 -19.34 14.64
N HIS A 89 -22.35 -19.65 13.54
CA HIS A 89 -22.57 -20.87 12.79
C HIS A 89 -22.19 -22.12 13.61
N LEU A 90 -21.04 -22.11 14.27
CA LEU A 90 -20.60 -23.20 15.12
C LEU A 90 -21.63 -23.45 16.24
N GLN A 91 -22.09 -22.41 16.94
CA GLN A 91 -23.07 -22.57 18.03
C GLN A 91 -24.39 -23.25 17.61
N ARG A 92 -24.76 -23.22 16.33
CA ARG A 92 -25.99 -23.83 15.79
C ARG A 92 -25.80 -25.23 15.23
N LEU A 93 -24.57 -25.75 15.19
CA LEU A 93 -24.29 -27.09 14.67
C LEU A 93 -24.78 -28.19 15.63
N PRO A 94 -25.33 -29.30 15.10
CA PRO A 94 -25.77 -30.42 15.91
C PRO A 94 -24.58 -31.15 16.56
N PHE A 95 -24.83 -31.77 17.71
CA PHE A 95 -23.80 -32.45 18.51
C PHE A 95 -23.04 -33.55 17.74
N GLY A 96 -23.71 -34.22 16.79
CA GLY A 96 -23.09 -35.24 15.93
C GLY A 96 -21.92 -34.72 15.10
N TYR A 97 -21.96 -33.45 14.68
CA TYR A 97 -20.87 -32.83 13.93
C TYR A 97 -19.60 -32.69 14.78
N TYR A 98 -19.75 -32.43 16.07
CA TYR A 98 -18.62 -32.29 17.01
C TYR A 98 -17.97 -33.61 17.42
N ASN A 99 -18.64 -34.74 17.18
CA ASN A 99 -18.03 -36.06 17.37
C ASN A 99 -17.15 -36.47 16.19
N GLU A 100 -17.42 -35.95 14.99
CA GLU A 100 -16.64 -36.23 13.78
C GLU A 100 -15.54 -35.18 13.55
N ALA A 101 -15.81 -33.91 13.84
CA ALA A 101 -14.86 -32.81 13.66
C ALA A 101 -14.01 -32.58 14.92
N GLN A 102 -12.69 -32.50 14.76
CA GLN A 102 -11.79 -32.20 15.87
C GLN A 102 -11.98 -30.75 16.34
N THR A 103 -12.40 -30.54 17.59
CA THR A 103 -12.66 -29.18 18.14
C THR A 103 -11.49 -28.22 17.96
N GLY A 104 -10.25 -28.72 18.05
CA GLY A 104 -9.04 -27.94 17.81
C GLY A 104 -8.92 -27.41 16.37
N GLU A 105 -9.35 -28.20 15.38
CA GLU A 105 -9.37 -27.77 13.97
C GLU A 105 -10.40 -26.66 13.76
N LEU A 106 -11.60 -26.79 14.33
CA LEU A 106 -12.65 -25.76 14.23
C LEU A 106 -12.21 -24.41 14.82
N ILE A 107 -11.50 -24.45 15.96
CA ILE A 107 -10.93 -23.25 16.59
C ILE A 107 -9.79 -22.68 15.72
N SER A 108 -8.91 -23.53 15.19
CA SER A 108 -7.81 -23.10 14.33
C SER A 108 -8.33 -22.39 13.08
N ARG A 109 -9.31 -22.95 12.38
CA ARG A 109 -9.92 -22.33 11.20
C ARG A 109 -10.61 -21.00 11.54
N SER A 110 -11.25 -20.91 12.70
CA SER A 110 -11.93 -19.68 13.15
C SER A 110 -10.98 -18.58 13.63
N THR A 111 -9.70 -18.90 13.85
CA THR A 111 -8.70 -17.97 14.39
C THR A 111 -7.56 -17.75 13.40
N SER A 112 -6.79 -18.80 13.10
CA SER A 112 -5.63 -18.80 12.21
C SER A 112 -6.01 -18.44 10.77
N ASP A 113 -6.98 -19.12 10.17
CA ASP A 113 -7.37 -18.83 8.77
C ASP A 113 -7.97 -17.43 8.65
N VAL A 114 -8.74 -17.00 9.66
CA VAL A 114 -9.29 -15.65 9.73
C VAL A 114 -8.18 -14.60 9.87
N ASP A 115 -7.14 -14.86 10.66
CA ASP A 115 -5.98 -13.97 10.76
C ASP A 115 -5.16 -13.95 9.47
N ALA A 116 -5.02 -15.09 8.79
CA ALA A 116 -4.37 -15.16 7.48
C ALA A 116 -5.10 -14.29 6.45
N LEU A 117 -6.43 -14.36 6.39
CA LEU A 117 -7.25 -13.49 5.55
C LEU A 117 -7.09 -12.01 5.92
N ARG A 118 -7.07 -11.69 7.22
CA ARG A 118 -6.84 -10.32 7.70
C ARG A 118 -5.50 -9.76 7.22
N ARG A 119 -4.42 -10.52 7.38
CA ARG A 119 -3.08 -10.14 6.88
C ARG A 119 -3.03 -10.02 5.37
N PHE A 120 -3.72 -10.90 4.66
CA PHE A 120 -3.82 -10.81 3.20
C PHE A 120 -4.42 -9.47 2.76
N PHE A 121 -5.56 -9.05 3.34
CA PHE A 121 -6.20 -7.78 2.96
C PHE A 121 -5.46 -6.54 3.47
N SER A 122 -4.89 -6.61 4.68
CA SER A 122 -4.14 -5.49 5.29
C SER A 122 -2.82 -5.23 4.58
N ASP A 123 -2.06 -6.30 4.30
CA ASP A 123 -0.65 -6.18 3.98
C ASP A 123 -0.37 -6.60 2.53
N GLN A 124 -0.81 -7.80 2.14
CA GLN A 124 -0.45 -8.35 0.83
C GLN A 124 -1.16 -7.67 -0.33
N ALA A 125 -2.49 -7.53 -0.25
CA ALA A 125 -3.29 -6.97 -1.33
C ALA A 125 -2.95 -5.48 -1.58
N ILE A 126 -2.71 -4.71 -0.52
CA ILE A 126 -2.18 -3.33 -0.63
C ILE A 126 -0.74 -3.34 -1.10
N GLY A 127 0.09 -4.25 -0.61
CA GLY A 127 1.50 -4.38 -0.98
C GLY A 127 1.70 -4.62 -2.47
N VAL A 128 0.92 -5.52 -3.08
CA VAL A 128 0.94 -5.75 -4.53
C VAL A 128 0.58 -4.47 -5.28
N GLY A 129 -0.53 -3.82 -4.92
CA GLY A 129 -0.93 -2.55 -5.52
C GLY A 129 0.15 -1.48 -5.42
N ARG A 130 0.82 -1.38 -4.25
CA ARG A 130 1.93 -0.45 -4.02
C ARG A 130 3.08 -0.71 -4.99
N ILE A 131 3.52 -1.96 -5.09
CA ILE A 131 4.67 -2.34 -5.93
C ILE A 131 4.34 -2.08 -7.39
N THR A 132 3.16 -2.50 -7.86
CA THR A 132 2.72 -2.29 -9.24
C THR A 132 2.62 -0.80 -9.58
N LEU A 133 2.02 0.02 -8.71
CA LEU A 133 1.91 1.47 -8.92
C LEU A 133 3.28 2.15 -8.92
N LEU A 134 4.15 1.83 -7.95
CA LEU A 134 5.51 2.37 -7.92
C LEU A 134 6.28 2.02 -9.18
N PHE A 135 6.19 0.77 -9.63
CA PHE A 135 6.83 0.34 -10.87
C PHE A 135 6.30 1.11 -12.08
N ALA A 136 4.98 1.18 -12.25
CA ALA A 136 4.35 1.87 -13.37
C ALA A 136 4.67 3.37 -13.40
N VAL A 137 4.59 4.05 -12.25
CA VAL A 137 4.88 5.48 -12.14
C VAL A 137 6.36 5.77 -12.43
N ASN A 138 7.28 5.01 -11.84
CA ASN A 138 8.71 5.23 -12.07
C ASN A 138 9.11 4.89 -13.51
N LEU A 139 8.60 3.80 -14.07
CA LEU A 139 8.85 3.45 -15.47
C LEU A 139 8.32 4.53 -16.42
N GLY A 140 7.10 5.03 -16.18
CA GLY A 140 6.52 6.14 -16.93
C GLY A 140 7.38 7.41 -16.86
N ALA A 141 7.85 7.78 -15.66
CA ALA A 141 8.76 8.90 -15.48
C ALA A 141 10.07 8.71 -16.26
N LEU A 142 10.70 7.52 -16.19
CA LEU A 142 11.93 7.23 -16.91
C LEU A 142 11.76 7.29 -18.43
N ILE A 143 10.63 6.81 -18.97
CA ILE A 143 10.34 6.89 -20.40
C ILE A 143 10.24 8.34 -20.87
N VAL A 144 9.58 9.21 -20.09
CA VAL A 144 9.49 10.65 -20.37
C VAL A 144 10.86 11.31 -20.34
N LEU A 145 11.76 10.87 -19.46
CA LEU A 145 13.13 11.39 -19.40
C LEU A 145 14.00 10.91 -20.56
N HIS A 146 14.17 9.59 -20.70
CA HIS A 146 14.95 8.96 -21.77
C HIS A 146 14.46 7.53 -22.05
N ALA A 147 13.58 7.38 -23.04
CA ALA A 147 12.98 6.11 -23.42
C ALA A 147 13.98 4.97 -23.69
N ARG A 148 15.13 5.26 -24.31
CA ARG A 148 16.15 4.23 -24.62
C ARG A 148 16.79 3.65 -23.36
N LEU A 149 17.13 4.50 -22.39
CA LEU A 149 17.72 4.05 -21.12
C LEU A 149 16.68 3.32 -20.25
N ALA A 150 15.44 3.81 -20.25
CA ALA A 150 14.34 3.18 -19.53
C ALA A 150 14.05 1.75 -20.01
N LEU A 151 14.02 1.52 -21.33
CA LEU A 151 13.82 0.18 -21.88
C LEU A 151 15.01 -0.74 -21.60
N LEU A 152 16.23 -0.22 -21.69
CA LEU A 152 17.43 -0.97 -21.36
C LEU A 152 17.45 -1.44 -19.89
N SER A 153 17.00 -0.59 -18.95
CA SER A 153 16.98 -0.94 -17.52
C SER A 153 15.94 -2.02 -17.17
N VAL A 154 14.96 -2.28 -18.04
CA VAL A 154 13.97 -3.36 -17.86
C VAL A 154 14.40 -4.64 -18.58
N SER A 155 15.22 -4.52 -19.64
CA SER A 155 15.71 -5.66 -20.40
C SER A 155 16.91 -6.37 -19.79
N VAL A 156 17.65 -5.69 -18.90
CA VAL A 156 18.82 -6.21 -18.16
C VAL A 156 18.37 -6.67 -16.79
#